data_AF-A0A963B4M5-F1
#
_entry.id   AF-A0A963B4M5-F1
#
_cell.length_a   1.000
_cell.length_b   1.000
_cell.length_c   1.000
_cell.angle_alpha   90.00
_cell.angle_beta   90.00
_cell.angle_gamma   90.00
#
_symmetry.space_group_name_H-M   'P 1'
#
loop_
_entity.id
_entity.type
_entity.pdbx_description
1 polymer ?
#
loop_
_entity_poly.entity_id
_entity_poly.type
_entity_poly.pdbx_seq_one_letter_code
_entity_poly.pdbx_strand_id
1 'polypeptide(L)'
;MKNSPFSSFDAFRSAFNGGLAELLDGHVELGAYILVMAHAGFDAMLRENLSQPLKKRFEQIAREMRRGKRRELYLDAAEADLQVVRSIIDIDFEGVQPAQFRDIGPWELQFNQMRALRPARMAGEVVEEIRVEFDPEAFHFGAPFLRKEIFWQGRVAGRKASILFNKFPFVPMHSILVPELHNYYPQYLSKGDHDFLWQLGEALADNLPGIGFGYNSYGALASINHLHFQMFYREKPLAVSHPQWRHNGGASDYPIACSRFDSAPDCWRFIDELHRMNCSYNLISLPGRVYCVPRMKQGTYPSPEWSEGFAWYEMAGGFITSCPENFDRISSRDLKRELSRLSIGGLDIARDS
;
A
#
# COMPACT_ATOMS: atom_id res chain seq x y z
N MET A 1 -1.01 21.57 -14.71
CA MET A 1 -1.59 20.21 -14.77
C MET A 1 -2.27 19.86 -16.09
N LYS A 2 -2.60 20.80 -16.99
CA LYS A 2 -3.08 20.45 -18.35
C LYS A 2 -2.04 19.56 -19.05
N ASN A 3 -2.49 18.47 -19.69
CA ASN A 3 -1.66 17.42 -20.32
C ASN A 3 -0.80 16.57 -19.35
N SER A 4 -1.22 16.45 -18.10
CA SER A 4 -0.66 15.51 -17.13
C SER A 4 -1.69 14.43 -16.78
N PRO A 5 -1.27 13.22 -16.35
CA PRO A 5 -2.19 12.22 -15.80
C PRO A 5 -3.06 12.77 -14.68
N PHE A 6 -2.59 13.76 -13.92
CA PHE A 6 -3.32 14.38 -12.81
C PHE A 6 -4.37 15.44 -13.22
N SER A 7 -4.69 15.55 -14.51
CA SER A 7 -5.65 16.55 -15.00
C SER A 7 -7.12 16.20 -14.72
N SER A 8 -7.43 14.92 -14.54
CA SER A 8 -8.73 14.40 -14.12
C SER A 8 -8.60 12.94 -13.71
N PHE A 9 -9.62 12.39 -13.03
CA PHE A 9 -9.70 10.97 -12.70
C PHE A 9 -9.61 10.09 -13.94
N ASP A 10 -10.36 10.40 -15.00
CA ASP A 10 -10.33 9.59 -16.22
C ASP A 10 -8.99 9.66 -16.94
N ALA A 11 -8.34 10.83 -16.96
CA ALA A 11 -6.99 10.96 -17.50
C ALA A 11 -5.98 10.11 -16.70
N PHE A 12 -6.08 10.12 -15.37
CA PHE A 12 -5.20 9.32 -14.51
C PHE A 12 -5.43 7.83 -14.73
N ARG A 13 -6.69 7.38 -14.66
CA ARG A 13 -7.07 5.98 -14.87
C ARG A 13 -6.68 5.47 -16.25
N SER A 14 -6.91 6.27 -17.30
CA SER A 14 -6.52 5.92 -18.67
C SER A 14 -5.01 5.80 -18.81
N ALA A 15 -4.24 6.74 -18.26
CA ALA A 15 -2.78 6.69 -18.30
C ALA A 15 -2.24 5.50 -17.49
N PHE A 16 -2.81 5.25 -16.32
CA PHE A 16 -2.42 4.14 -15.43
C PHE A 16 -2.65 2.79 -16.09
N ASN A 17 -3.85 2.57 -16.65
CA ASN A 17 -4.20 1.34 -17.35
C ASN A 17 -3.38 1.18 -18.65
N GLY A 18 -3.11 2.27 -19.36
CA GLY A 18 -2.20 2.27 -20.52
C GLY A 18 -0.79 1.85 -20.14
N GLY A 19 -0.23 2.39 -19.05
CA GLY A 19 1.10 2.02 -18.56
C GLY A 19 1.19 0.55 -18.11
N LEU A 20 0.12 -0.02 -17.53
CA LEU A 20 0.07 -1.45 -17.23
C LEU A 20 0.05 -2.32 -18.50
N ALA A 21 -0.66 -1.88 -19.54
CA ALA A 21 -0.68 -2.58 -20.83
C ALA A 21 0.70 -2.54 -21.51
N GLU A 22 1.36 -1.38 -21.51
CA GLU A 22 2.73 -1.21 -22.01
C GLU A 22 3.73 -2.07 -21.22
N LEU A 23 3.57 -2.13 -19.90
CA LEU A 23 4.40 -2.98 -19.04
C LEU A 23 4.24 -4.47 -19.35
N LEU A 24 3.02 -4.93 -19.63
CA LEU A 24 2.76 -6.32 -20.01
C LEU A 24 3.33 -6.67 -21.39
N ASP A 25 3.25 -5.75 -22.36
CA ASP A 25 3.72 -5.98 -23.72
C ASP A 25 5.25 -5.89 -23.82
N GLY A 26 5.84 -4.81 -23.27
CA GLY A 26 7.24 -4.45 -23.43
C GLY A 26 8.23 -5.21 -22.54
N HIS A 27 7.76 -5.91 -21.50
CA HIS A 27 8.62 -6.58 -20.52
C HIS A 27 8.27 -8.06 -20.39
N VAL A 28 9.30 -8.92 -20.33
CA VAL A 28 9.17 -10.39 -20.28
C VAL A 28 9.34 -10.98 -18.88
N GLU A 29 9.82 -10.16 -17.95
CA GLU A 29 10.11 -10.55 -16.59
C GLU A 29 8.85 -10.92 -15.80
N LEU A 30 8.95 -11.95 -14.96
CA LEU A 30 7.84 -12.46 -14.17
C LEU A 30 7.23 -11.38 -13.25
N GLY A 31 8.06 -10.48 -12.72
CA GLY A 31 7.60 -9.40 -11.86
C GLY A 31 6.60 -8.47 -12.54
N ALA A 32 6.80 -8.13 -13.82
CA ALA A 32 5.88 -7.31 -14.60
C ALA A 32 4.55 -8.04 -14.82
N TYR A 33 4.60 -9.33 -15.16
CA TYR A 33 3.39 -10.16 -15.31
C TYR A 33 2.57 -10.24 -14.01
N ILE A 34 3.22 -10.53 -12.88
CA ILE A 34 2.57 -10.59 -11.56
C ILE A 34 1.90 -9.26 -11.23
N LEU A 35 2.62 -8.15 -11.45
CA LEU A 35 2.13 -6.80 -11.18
C LEU A 35 0.86 -6.51 -11.97
N VAL A 36 0.88 -6.72 -13.29
CA VAL A 36 -0.28 -6.43 -14.14
C VAL A 36 -1.46 -7.35 -13.80
N MET A 37 -1.19 -8.64 -13.55
CA MET A 37 -2.21 -9.60 -13.12
C MET A 37 -2.86 -9.18 -11.79
N ALA A 38 -2.06 -8.68 -10.84
CA ALA A 38 -2.58 -8.24 -9.55
C ALA A 38 -3.45 -6.97 -9.67
N HIS A 39 -3.08 -6.01 -10.53
CA HIS A 39 -3.92 -4.84 -10.81
C HIS A 39 -5.22 -5.19 -11.54
N ALA A 40 -5.19 -6.15 -12.47
CA ALA A 40 -6.39 -6.67 -13.13
C ALA A 40 -7.38 -7.32 -12.13
N GLY A 41 -6.92 -7.70 -10.93
CA GLY A 41 -7.78 -8.16 -9.84
C GLY A 41 -8.64 -7.07 -9.19
N PHE A 42 -8.42 -5.79 -9.49
CA PHE A 42 -9.11 -4.64 -8.88
C PHE A 42 -9.96 -3.81 -9.85
N ASP A 43 -9.74 -3.93 -11.15
CA ASP A 43 -10.43 -3.14 -12.17
C ASP A 43 -11.02 -4.09 -13.23
N ALA A 44 -12.35 -4.15 -13.29
CA ALA A 44 -13.07 -5.03 -14.20
C ALA A 44 -12.82 -4.69 -15.68
N MET A 45 -12.70 -3.40 -16.01
CA MET A 45 -12.44 -2.93 -17.37
C MET A 45 -11.00 -3.26 -17.78
N LEU A 46 -10.04 -3.07 -16.87
CA LEU A 46 -8.66 -3.51 -17.07
C LEU A 46 -8.59 -5.03 -17.27
N ARG A 47 -9.31 -5.80 -16.45
CA ARG A 47 -9.37 -7.27 -16.57
C ARG A 47 -9.92 -7.71 -17.90
N GLU A 48 -11.01 -7.10 -18.36
CA GLU A 48 -11.61 -7.40 -19.67
C GLU A 48 -10.62 -7.10 -20.81
N ASN A 49 -10.03 -5.89 -20.80
CA ASN A 49 -9.10 -5.43 -21.83
C ASN A 49 -7.79 -6.26 -21.87
N LEU A 50 -7.28 -6.67 -20.71
CA LEU A 50 -6.01 -7.39 -20.61
C LEU A 50 -6.17 -8.91 -20.50
N SER A 51 -7.38 -9.46 -20.48
CA SER A 51 -7.63 -10.90 -20.33
C SER A 51 -6.87 -11.73 -21.36
N GLN A 52 -7.01 -11.40 -22.66
CA GLN A 52 -6.34 -12.13 -23.74
C GLN A 52 -4.81 -11.94 -23.73
N PRO A 53 -4.26 -10.72 -23.62
CA PRO A 53 -2.82 -10.51 -23.44
C PRO A 53 -2.22 -11.26 -22.24
N LEU A 54 -2.89 -11.21 -21.08
CA LEU A 54 -2.44 -11.90 -19.86
C LEU A 54 -2.46 -13.41 -20.05
N LYS A 55 -3.53 -13.97 -20.62
CA LYS A 55 -3.65 -15.41 -20.90
C LYS A 55 -2.55 -15.89 -21.85
N LYS A 56 -2.30 -15.16 -22.94
CA LYS A 56 -1.21 -15.46 -23.88
C LYS A 56 0.14 -15.46 -23.18
N ARG A 57 0.38 -14.48 -22.30
CA ARG A 57 1.63 -14.39 -21.53
C ARG A 57 1.77 -15.55 -20.53
N PHE A 58 0.69 -15.88 -19.82
CA PHE A 58 0.63 -17.05 -18.93
C PHE A 58 1.00 -18.34 -19.66
N GLU A 59 0.39 -18.62 -20.81
CA GLU A 59 0.66 -19.82 -21.60
C GLU A 59 2.11 -19.89 -22.09
N GLN A 60 2.73 -18.74 -22.37
CA GLN A 60 4.15 -18.67 -22.68
C GLN A 60 5.00 -19.05 -21.45
N ILE A 61 4.78 -18.38 -20.31
CA ILE A 61 5.49 -18.62 -19.06
C ILE A 61 5.37 -20.10 -18.65
N ALA A 62 4.15 -20.65 -18.61
CA ALA A 62 3.89 -22.03 -18.23
C ALA A 62 4.59 -23.04 -19.15
N ARG A 63 4.58 -22.82 -20.47
CA ARG A 63 5.31 -23.68 -21.43
C ARG A 63 6.82 -23.62 -21.21
N GLU A 64 7.36 -22.46 -20.90
CA GLU A 64 8.79 -22.29 -20.67
C GLU A 64 9.25 -22.95 -19.35
N MET A 65 8.49 -22.79 -18.27
CA MET A 65 8.78 -23.44 -16.98
C MET A 65 8.76 -24.97 -17.10
N ARG A 66 7.76 -25.55 -17.79
CA ARG A 66 7.67 -27.00 -18.02
C ARG A 66 8.82 -27.57 -18.85
N ARG A 67 9.39 -26.77 -19.75
CA ARG A 67 10.52 -27.19 -20.61
C ARG A 67 11.88 -27.16 -19.88
N GLY A 68 11.93 -26.69 -18.63
CA GLY A 68 13.17 -26.58 -17.86
C GLY A 68 14.22 -25.65 -18.48
N LYS A 69 13.84 -24.80 -19.46
CA LYS A 69 14.76 -23.88 -20.11
C LYS A 69 14.94 -22.65 -19.24
N ARG A 70 16.07 -22.56 -18.51
CA ARG A 70 16.61 -21.29 -17.99
C ARG A 70 17.03 -20.40 -19.17
N ARG A 71 16.07 -19.70 -19.78
CA ARG A 71 16.34 -18.56 -20.67
C ARG A 71 16.18 -17.25 -19.89
N GLU A 72 16.54 -16.14 -20.53
CA GLU A 72 16.47 -14.74 -20.05
C GLU A 72 15.24 -14.40 -19.18
N LEU A 73 14.09 -15.07 -19.37
CA LEU A 73 12.91 -14.96 -18.50
C LEU A 73 13.16 -15.23 -17.00
N TYR A 74 14.16 -16.06 -16.66
CA TYR A 74 14.41 -16.55 -15.30
C TYR A 74 15.78 -16.16 -14.73
N LEU A 75 16.68 -15.60 -15.54
CA LEU A 75 18.05 -15.35 -15.10
C LEU A 75 18.11 -14.29 -13.99
N ASP A 76 17.16 -13.35 -14.00
CA ASP A 76 17.07 -12.24 -13.05
C ASP A 76 15.78 -12.23 -12.21
N ALA A 77 14.98 -13.31 -12.26
CA ALA A 77 13.74 -13.39 -11.49
C ALA A 77 14.04 -13.67 -10.02
N ALA A 78 13.53 -12.83 -9.12
CA ALA A 78 13.57 -13.10 -7.68
C ALA A 78 12.87 -14.44 -7.38
N GLU A 79 13.41 -15.24 -6.45
CA GLU A 79 12.81 -16.53 -6.07
C GLU A 79 11.34 -16.38 -5.65
N ALA A 80 10.99 -15.24 -5.04
CA ALA A 80 9.62 -14.93 -4.68
C ALA A 80 8.68 -14.85 -5.90
N ASP A 81 9.13 -14.33 -7.04
CA ASP A 81 8.32 -14.24 -8.25
C ASP A 81 8.13 -15.60 -8.90
N LEU A 82 9.16 -16.46 -8.86
CA LEU A 82 9.07 -17.84 -9.31
C LEU A 82 8.02 -18.62 -8.51
N GLN A 83 7.99 -18.44 -7.19
CA GLN A 83 7.02 -19.09 -6.32
C GLN A 83 5.59 -18.64 -6.64
N VAL A 84 5.36 -17.32 -6.76
CA VAL A 84 4.04 -16.77 -7.12
C VAL A 84 3.57 -17.35 -8.46
N VAL A 85 4.42 -17.35 -9.48
CA VAL A 85 4.07 -17.87 -10.81
C VAL A 85 3.80 -19.38 -10.79
N ARG A 86 4.57 -20.16 -10.02
CA ARG A 86 4.29 -21.60 -9.83
C ARG A 86 2.90 -21.80 -9.23
N SER A 87 2.54 -21.04 -8.20
CA SER A 87 1.20 -21.11 -7.61
C SER A 87 0.10 -20.71 -8.60
N ILE A 88 0.33 -19.71 -9.46
CA ILE A 88 -0.62 -19.36 -10.54
C ILE A 88 -0.75 -20.52 -11.54
N ILE A 89 0.34 -21.20 -11.89
CA ILE A 89 0.30 -22.37 -12.78
C ILE A 89 -0.49 -23.53 -12.15
N ASP A 90 -0.34 -23.75 -10.84
CA ASP A 90 -1.04 -24.81 -10.12
C ASP A 90 -2.55 -24.55 -10.02
N ILE A 91 -2.96 -23.28 -9.91
CA ILE A 91 -4.36 -22.83 -9.84
C ILE A 91 -4.99 -22.64 -11.23
N ASP A 92 -4.17 -22.57 -12.28
CA ASP A 92 -4.52 -22.16 -13.65
C ASP A 92 -4.96 -20.69 -13.77
N PHE A 93 -4.82 -20.13 -14.97
CA PHE A 93 -5.14 -18.72 -15.25
C PHE A 93 -6.59 -18.35 -14.88
N GLU A 94 -7.54 -19.21 -15.23
CA GLU A 94 -8.97 -19.00 -14.94
C GLU A 94 -9.30 -19.15 -13.44
N GLY A 95 -8.43 -19.82 -12.69
CA GLY A 95 -8.57 -20.00 -11.25
C GLY A 95 -8.19 -18.77 -10.43
N VAL A 96 -7.45 -17.81 -11.02
CA VAL A 96 -7.09 -16.55 -10.34
C VAL A 96 -8.30 -15.62 -10.25
N GLN A 97 -8.80 -15.45 -9.03
CA GLN A 97 -9.96 -14.64 -8.70
C GLN A 97 -9.58 -13.17 -8.45
N PRO A 98 -10.48 -12.22 -8.80
CA PRO A 98 -10.38 -10.83 -8.36
C PRO A 98 -10.36 -10.68 -6.84
N ALA A 99 -9.94 -9.52 -6.37
CA ALA A 99 -10.07 -9.17 -4.97
C ALA A 99 -11.55 -9.15 -4.57
N GLN A 100 -11.86 -9.87 -3.49
CA GLN A 100 -13.21 -9.96 -2.94
C GLN A 100 -13.31 -9.06 -1.71
N PHE A 101 -14.47 -8.44 -1.50
CA PHE A 101 -14.71 -7.52 -0.40
C PHE A 101 -15.98 -7.91 0.35
N ARG A 102 -15.95 -7.69 1.66
CA ARG A 102 -17.10 -7.85 2.54
C ARG A 102 -17.15 -6.71 3.55
N ASP A 103 -18.29 -6.03 3.61
CA ASP A 103 -18.56 -5.06 4.66
C ASP A 103 -18.92 -5.77 5.96
N ILE A 104 -18.26 -5.39 7.05
CA ILE A 104 -18.45 -5.98 8.38
C ILE A 104 -18.66 -4.83 9.37
N GLY A 105 -19.90 -4.34 9.44
CA GLY A 105 -20.19 -3.08 10.16
C GLY A 105 -19.48 -1.90 9.48
N PRO A 106 -18.66 -1.11 10.19
CA PRO A 106 -17.92 0.00 9.58
C PRO A 106 -16.64 -0.43 8.87
N TRP A 107 -16.24 -1.71 8.99
CA TRP A 107 -15.00 -2.24 8.45
C TRP A 107 -15.20 -2.82 7.06
N GLU A 108 -14.16 -2.83 6.25
CA GLU A 108 -14.09 -3.66 5.05
C GLU A 108 -13.07 -4.79 5.27
N LEU A 109 -13.44 -6.00 4.90
CA LEU A 109 -12.54 -7.15 4.84
C LEU A 109 -12.34 -7.52 3.38
N GLN A 110 -11.09 -7.78 3.01
CA GLN A 110 -10.67 -8.17 1.68
C GLN A 110 -10.06 -9.56 1.70
N PHE A 111 -10.43 -10.40 0.74
CA PHE A 111 -9.61 -11.54 0.32
C PHE A 111 -8.94 -11.20 -1.01
N ASN A 112 -7.61 -11.28 -1.05
CA ASN A 112 -6.82 -10.94 -2.23
C ASN A 112 -5.90 -12.10 -2.56
N GLN A 113 -6.32 -12.94 -3.52
CA GLN A 113 -5.62 -14.16 -3.87
C GLN A 113 -4.20 -13.87 -4.35
N MET A 114 -4.01 -12.86 -5.21
CA MET A 114 -2.68 -12.50 -5.72
C MET A 114 -1.71 -12.10 -4.60
N ARG A 115 -2.21 -11.47 -3.53
CA ARG A 115 -1.41 -11.21 -2.32
C ARG A 115 -1.16 -12.47 -1.50
N ALA A 116 -2.15 -13.35 -1.36
CA ALA A 116 -2.00 -14.62 -0.64
C ALA A 116 -0.96 -15.56 -1.28
N LEU A 117 -0.68 -15.42 -2.58
CA LEU A 117 0.38 -16.16 -3.27
C LEU A 117 1.80 -15.65 -2.97
N ARG A 118 1.92 -14.48 -2.32
CA ARG A 118 3.23 -13.92 -2.01
C ARG A 118 3.88 -14.72 -0.88
N PRO A 119 5.20 -15.00 -0.96
CA PRO A 119 5.90 -15.58 0.16
C PRO A 119 5.82 -14.66 1.38
N ALA A 120 5.63 -15.24 2.56
CA ALA A 120 5.65 -14.50 3.81
C ALA A 120 6.96 -13.69 3.90
N ARG A 121 6.84 -12.36 4.04
CA ARG A 121 8.01 -11.57 4.47
C ARG A 121 8.23 -11.85 5.95
N MET A 122 9.47 -11.89 6.40
CA MET A 122 9.80 -12.08 7.82
C MET A 122 9.19 -10.93 8.65
N ALA A 123 7.96 -11.13 9.13
CA ALA A 123 7.23 -10.17 9.97
C ALA A 123 7.63 -10.27 11.45
N GLY A 124 8.63 -11.10 11.77
CA GLY A 124 9.09 -11.39 13.12
C GLY A 124 10.25 -10.54 13.61
N GLU A 125 10.79 -9.64 12.78
CA GLU A 125 11.85 -8.75 13.24
C GLU A 125 11.30 -7.77 14.29
N VAL A 126 11.91 -7.83 15.48
CA VAL A 126 11.64 -6.90 16.56
C VAL A 126 12.34 -5.59 16.23
N VAL A 127 11.54 -4.53 16.09
CA VAL A 127 12.04 -3.19 15.79
C VAL A 127 12.13 -2.40 17.09
N GLU A 128 13.32 -1.89 17.41
CA GLU A 128 13.56 -1.09 18.62
C GLU A 128 13.45 0.42 18.34
N GLU A 129 14.00 0.89 17.23
CA GLU A 129 14.03 2.30 16.83
C GLU A 129 13.07 2.60 15.68
N ILE A 130 12.54 3.81 15.58
CA ILE A 130 11.71 4.28 14.44
C ILE A 130 12.52 4.89 13.31
N ARG A 131 13.84 4.97 13.46
CA ARG A 131 14.76 5.52 12.47
C ARG A 131 15.91 4.55 12.27
N VAL A 132 16.12 4.21 11.01
CA VAL A 132 17.30 3.49 10.53
C VAL A 132 17.82 4.23 9.31
N GLU A 133 19.14 4.28 9.15
CA GLU A 133 19.76 4.90 7.98
C GLU A 133 19.44 4.12 6.71
N PHE A 134 19.52 4.80 5.56
CA PHE A 134 19.29 4.16 4.27
C PHE A 134 20.41 3.14 3.99
N ASP A 135 20.03 1.93 3.59
CA ASP A 135 20.96 0.87 3.16
C ASP A 135 20.84 0.65 1.64
N PRO A 136 21.88 0.98 0.85
CA PRO A 136 21.86 0.83 -0.60
C PRO A 136 21.84 -0.63 -1.07
N GLU A 137 22.24 -1.59 -0.25
CA GLU A 137 22.27 -3.02 -0.61
C GLU A 137 20.91 -3.70 -0.37
N ALA A 138 20.10 -3.14 0.52
CA ALA A 138 18.72 -3.56 0.72
C ALA A 138 17.80 -3.05 -0.41
N PHE A 139 16.61 -3.65 -0.54
CA PHE A 139 15.65 -3.25 -1.57
C PHE A 139 15.27 -1.77 -1.44
N HIS A 140 15.40 -1.01 -2.53
CA HIS A 140 15.01 0.39 -2.60
C HIS A 140 14.42 0.74 -3.98
N PHE A 141 13.50 1.71 -4.02
CA PHE A 141 12.80 2.08 -5.28
C PHE A 141 13.69 2.70 -6.36
N GLY A 142 14.88 3.17 -6.01
CA GLY A 142 15.85 3.70 -6.97
C GLY A 142 16.64 2.63 -7.72
N ALA A 143 16.42 1.35 -7.40
CA ALA A 143 17.15 0.25 -8.01
C ALA A 143 16.89 0.19 -9.53
N PRO A 144 17.92 -0.03 -10.38
CA PRO A 144 17.78 0.04 -11.83
C PRO A 144 16.69 -0.87 -12.41
N PHE A 145 16.49 -2.05 -11.84
CA PHE A 145 15.52 -3.04 -12.33
C PHE A 145 14.05 -2.59 -12.18
N LEU A 146 13.77 -1.61 -11.30
CA LEU A 146 12.44 -1.04 -11.08
C LEU A 146 12.10 0.13 -12.01
N ARG A 147 13.03 0.60 -12.85
CA ARG A 147 12.79 1.75 -13.74
C ARG A 147 11.58 1.56 -14.66
N LYS A 148 11.35 0.33 -15.12
CA LYS A 148 10.19 -0.05 -15.94
C LYS A 148 8.85 0.04 -15.21
N GLU A 149 8.87 -0.02 -13.87
CA GLU A 149 7.67 0.05 -13.03
C GLU A 149 7.30 1.50 -12.65
N ILE A 150 8.08 2.49 -13.10
CA ILE A 150 7.77 3.92 -12.93
C ILE A 150 6.62 4.29 -13.87
N PHE A 151 5.45 4.53 -13.30
CA PHE A 151 4.27 5.05 -14.00
C PHE A 151 4.45 6.52 -14.40
N TRP A 152 5.02 7.33 -13.51
CA TRP A 152 5.20 8.76 -13.76
C TRP A 152 6.40 9.32 -12.99
N GLN A 153 7.12 10.27 -13.58
CA GLN A 153 8.17 11.02 -12.90
C GLN A 153 8.14 12.49 -13.34
N GLY A 154 8.25 13.40 -12.38
CA GLY A 154 8.23 14.83 -12.66
C GLY A 154 8.21 15.70 -11.42
N ARG A 155 7.89 16.99 -11.59
CA ARG A 155 7.65 17.91 -10.48
C ARG A 155 6.16 18.05 -10.20
N VAL A 156 5.77 17.91 -8.94
CA VAL A 156 4.40 18.12 -8.44
C VAL A 156 4.49 18.74 -7.05
N ALA A 157 3.59 19.66 -6.71
CA ALA A 157 3.62 20.40 -5.44
C ALA A 157 5.03 20.95 -5.08
N GLY A 158 5.74 21.51 -6.08
CA GLY A 158 7.08 22.10 -5.90
C GLY A 158 8.26 21.11 -5.82
N ARG A 159 8.02 19.81 -5.62
CA ARG A 159 9.07 18.80 -5.41
C ARG A 159 9.16 17.80 -6.56
N LYS A 160 10.34 17.21 -6.79
CA LYS A 160 10.47 16.05 -7.70
C LYS A 160 9.86 14.83 -7.03
N ALA A 161 9.11 14.04 -7.78
CA ALA A 161 8.56 12.78 -7.30
C ALA A 161 8.53 11.74 -8.43
N SER A 162 8.57 10.48 -8.02
CA SER A 162 8.30 9.32 -8.87
C SER A 162 7.08 8.58 -8.32
N ILE A 163 6.22 8.13 -9.22
CA ILE A 163 5.11 7.23 -8.91
C ILE A 163 5.39 5.90 -9.61
N LEU A 164 5.46 4.83 -8.83
CA LEU A 164 5.63 3.47 -9.32
C LEU A 164 4.33 2.69 -9.15
N PHE A 165 4.09 1.74 -10.03
CA PHE A 165 3.05 0.75 -9.80
C PHE A 165 3.38 -0.08 -8.55
N ASN A 166 2.41 -0.27 -7.64
CA ASN A 166 2.62 -1.23 -6.56
C ASN A 166 2.43 -2.64 -7.12
N LYS A 167 3.43 -3.51 -6.97
CA LYS A 167 3.39 -4.91 -7.44
C LYS A 167 2.26 -5.75 -6.85
N PHE A 168 1.87 -5.47 -5.61
CA PHE A 168 0.85 -6.22 -4.87
C PHE A 168 -0.22 -5.25 -4.34
N PRO A 169 -1.06 -4.69 -5.23
CA PRO A 169 -2.10 -3.74 -4.86
C PRO A 169 -3.10 -4.37 -3.89
N PHE A 170 -3.71 -3.53 -3.05
CA PHE A 170 -4.87 -3.90 -2.22
C PHE A 170 -6.03 -2.91 -2.35
N VAL A 171 -5.85 -1.89 -3.19
CA VAL A 171 -6.86 -0.89 -3.60
C VAL A 171 -6.67 -0.61 -5.10
N PRO A 172 -7.71 -0.11 -5.80
CA PRO A 172 -7.58 0.29 -7.19
C PRO A 172 -6.47 1.34 -7.41
N MET A 173 -5.74 1.19 -8.51
CA MET A 173 -4.63 2.08 -8.90
C MET A 173 -3.57 2.30 -7.82
N HIS A 174 -3.37 1.31 -6.95
CA HIS A 174 -2.42 1.42 -5.85
C HIS A 174 -1.00 1.65 -6.36
N SER A 175 -0.39 2.74 -5.90
CA SER A 175 0.89 3.22 -6.37
C SER A 175 1.83 3.52 -5.22
N ILE A 176 3.12 3.55 -5.50
CA ILE A 176 4.15 4.01 -4.58
C ILE A 176 4.60 5.40 -5.01
N LEU A 177 4.43 6.39 -4.13
CA LEU A 177 4.99 7.72 -4.30
C LEU A 177 6.34 7.80 -3.58
N VAL A 178 7.39 8.14 -4.32
CA VAL A 178 8.74 8.34 -3.80
C VAL A 178 9.18 9.78 -4.08
N PRO A 179 9.33 10.63 -3.05
CA PRO A 179 9.88 11.96 -3.26
C PRO A 179 11.37 11.86 -3.58
N GLU A 180 11.82 12.62 -4.59
CA GLU A 180 13.24 12.77 -4.93
C GLU A 180 13.99 11.42 -4.98
N LEU A 181 13.49 10.49 -5.81
CA LEU A 181 13.94 9.09 -5.96
C LEU A 181 15.46 8.82 -5.84
N HIS A 182 16.30 9.76 -6.27
CA HIS A 182 17.76 9.62 -6.30
C HIS A 182 18.49 10.25 -5.10
N ASN A 183 17.75 10.81 -4.15
CA ASN A 183 18.30 11.33 -2.89
C ASN A 183 18.36 10.24 -1.80
N TYR A 184 17.71 9.09 -2.02
CA TYR A 184 17.77 7.91 -1.16
C TYR A 184 17.48 8.20 0.32
N TYR A 185 16.41 8.96 0.59
CA TYR A 185 16.03 9.27 1.96
C TYR A 185 15.65 7.98 2.71
N PRO A 186 16.10 7.81 3.97
CA PRO A 186 15.66 6.69 4.80
C PRO A 186 14.14 6.76 5.02
N GLN A 187 13.51 5.63 5.35
CA GLN A 187 12.10 5.55 5.73
C GLN A 187 11.84 6.21 7.10
N TYR A 188 11.99 7.54 7.14
CA TYR A 188 11.82 8.39 8.30
C TYR A 188 11.27 9.74 7.82
N LEU A 189 10.13 10.15 8.34
CA LEU A 189 9.40 11.32 7.86
C LEU A 189 10.02 12.60 8.40
N SER A 190 10.43 13.54 7.56
CA SER A 190 10.78 14.90 8.00
C SER A 190 9.58 15.86 7.88
N LYS A 191 9.70 17.05 8.47
CA LYS A 191 8.67 18.11 8.34
C LYS A 191 8.43 18.47 6.88
N GLY A 192 9.50 18.56 6.09
CA GLY A 192 9.40 18.88 4.67
C GLY A 192 8.68 17.80 3.87
N ASP A 193 8.84 16.52 4.25
CA ASP A 193 8.13 15.40 3.62
C ASP A 193 6.64 15.42 3.96
N HIS A 194 6.31 15.68 5.23
CA HIS A 194 4.93 15.85 5.69
C HIS A 194 4.24 17.02 4.97
N ASP A 195 4.87 18.20 4.94
CA ASP A 195 4.32 19.39 4.30
C ASP A 195 4.14 19.19 2.79
N PHE A 196 5.09 18.48 2.14
CA PHE A 196 4.95 18.07 0.75
C PHE A 196 3.73 17.17 0.52
N LEU A 197 3.53 16.16 1.37
CA LEU A 197 2.39 15.24 1.25
C LEU A 197 1.06 15.97 1.42
N TRP A 198 0.98 16.90 2.37
CA TRP A 198 -0.21 17.74 2.59
C TRP A 198 -0.52 18.59 1.35
N GLN A 199 0.47 19.32 0.85
CA GLN A 199 0.32 20.18 -0.35
C GLN A 199 -0.01 19.37 -1.60
N LEU A 200 0.53 18.16 -1.72
CA LEU A 200 0.21 17.24 -2.80
C LEU A 200 -1.25 16.80 -2.77
N GLY A 201 -1.77 16.46 -1.57
CA GLY A 201 -3.18 16.13 -1.39
C GLY A 201 -4.10 17.27 -1.84
N GLU A 202 -3.85 18.48 -1.37
CA GLU A 202 -4.58 19.69 -1.79
C GLU A 202 -4.53 19.91 -3.30
N ALA A 203 -3.34 19.84 -3.89
CA ALA A 203 -3.14 20.11 -5.31
C ALA A 203 -3.85 19.10 -6.22
N LEU A 204 -4.12 17.88 -5.74
CA LEU A 204 -4.76 16.82 -6.50
C LEU A 204 -6.26 16.68 -6.22
N ALA A 205 -6.77 17.28 -5.13
CA ALA A 205 -8.13 17.05 -4.62
C ALA A 205 -9.22 17.28 -5.67
N ASP A 206 -9.15 18.39 -6.39
CA ASP A 206 -10.17 18.78 -7.37
C ASP A 206 -10.20 17.87 -8.60
N ASN A 207 -9.01 17.39 -9.03
CA ASN A 207 -8.90 16.58 -10.25
C ASN A 207 -8.99 15.08 -9.98
N LEU A 208 -8.66 14.64 -8.76
CA LEU A 208 -8.62 13.25 -8.32
C LEU A 208 -9.41 13.09 -7.00
N PRO A 209 -10.73 13.30 -7.00
CA PRO A 209 -11.54 13.14 -5.79
C PRO A 209 -11.39 11.73 -5.23
N GLY A 210 -11.10 11.58 -3.94
CA GLY A 210 -10.85 10.26 -3.33
C GLY A 210 -9.39 9.82 -3.35
N ILE A 211 -8.47 10.66 -3.83
CA ILE A 211 -7.03 10.46 -3.66
C ILE A 211 -6.65 10.49 -2.17
N GLY A 212 -5.68 9.66 -1.79
CA GLY A 212 -5.04 9.72 -0.48
C GLY A 212 -3.67 9.05 -0.47
N PHE A 213 -3.00 9.17 0.67
CA PHE A 213 -1.66 8.66 0.88
C PHE A 213 -1.54 7.97 2.24
N GLY A 214 -1.10 6.71 2.22
CA GLY A 214 -0.71 5.96 3.39
C GLY A 214 0.77 6.12 3.69
N TYR A 215 1.13 6.25 4.96
CA TYR A 215 2.51 6.18 5.42
C TYR A 215 2.62 5.17 6.55
N ASN A 216 3.65 4.35 6.50
CA ASN A 216 4.06 3.49 7.60
C ASN A 216 5.40 4.02 8.11
N SER A 217 5.48 4.44 9.38
CA SER A 217 6.78 4.68 9.99
C SER A 217 7.57 3.37 10.07
N TYR A 218 8.88 3.46 10.26
CA TYR A 218 9.64 2.27 10.64
C TYR A 218 9.08 1.69 11.95
N GLY A 219 9.05 0.35 12.04
CA GLY A 219 8.33 -0.39 13.09
C GLY A 219 6.80 -0.40 12.96
N ALA A 220 6.20 0.33 12.01
CA ALA A 220 4.76 0.29 11.71
C ALA A 220 4.45 -0.51 10.43
N LEU A 221 5.19 -1.61 10.19
CA LEU A 221 5.14 -2.42 8.96
C LEU A 221 5.60 -1.68 7.68
N ALA A 222 6.51 -0.72 7.83
CA ALA A 222 7.35 -0.32 6.72
C ALA A 222 8.36 -1.43 6.41
N SER A 223 8.26 -2.01 5.21
CA SER A 223 9.10 -3.16 4.81
C SER A 223 10.24 -2.78 3.87
N ILE A 224 10.41 -1.49 3.60
CA ILE A 224 11.38 -0.94 2.65
C ILE A 224 12.06 0.25 3.32
N ASN A 225 13.38 0.34 3.20
CA ASN A 225 14.21 1.33 3.91
C ASN A 225 14.26 2.71 3.24
N HIS A 226 13.61 2.87 2.09
CA HIS A 226 13.59 4.09 1.28
C HIS A 226 12.26 4.83 1.50
N LEU A 227 12.32 6.11 1.85
CA LEU A 227 11.15 6.97 2.04
C LEU A 227 10.14 6.82 0.91
N HIS A 228 8.95 6.35 1.25
CA HIS A 228 7.86 6.22 0.31
C HIS A 228 6.49 6.37 0.99
N PHE A 229 5.51 6.68 0.17
CA PHE A 229 4.10 6.76 0.52
C PHE A 229 3.29 5.83 -0.38
N GLN A 230 2.23 5.27 0.16
CA GLN A 230 1.29 4.42 -0.55
C GLN A 230 0.19 5.33 -1.11
N MET A 231 0.25 5.66 -2.39
CA MET A 231 -0.76 6.49 -3.05
C MET A 231 -1.94 5.62 -3.47
N PHE A 232 -3.15 6.01 -3.06
CA PHE A 232 -4.37 5.24 -3.29
C PHE A 232 -5.52 6.11 -3.78
N TYR A 233 -6.48 5.46 -4.43
CA TYR A 233 -7.77 6.04 -4.77
C TYR A 233 -8.89 5.27 -4.05
N ARG A 234 -9.88 6.00 -3.53
CA ARG A 234 -11.05 5.43 -2.84
C ARG A 234 -12.32 6.17 -3.24
N GLU A 235 -13.24 5.46 -3.85
CA GLU A 235 -14.61 5.95 -4.07
C GLU A 235 -15.41 5.92 -2.75
N LYS A 236 -15.30 4.82 -1.99
CA LYS A 236 -15.88 4.68 -0.65
C LYS A 236 -14.88 5.14 0.42
N PRO A 237 -15.25 6.08 1.30
CA PRO A 237 -14.40 6.51 2.41
C PRO A 237 -13.95 5.34 3.30
N LEU A 238 -12.73 5.42 3.82
CA LEU A 238 -12.17 4.42 4.74
C LEU A 238 -12.88 4.49 6.10
N ALA A 239 -12.92 3.37 6.84
CA ALA A 239 -13.62 3.29 8.12
C ALA A 239 -13.16 4.35 9.11
N VAL A 240 -11.87 4.66 9.18
CA VAL A 240 -11.30 5.71 10.06
C VAL A 240 -11.93 7.09 9.85
N SER A 241 -12.49 7.36 8.66
CA SER A 241 -13.17 8.61 8.35
C SER A 241 -14.67 8.64 8.71
N HIS A 242 -15.22 7.52 9.19
CA HIS A 242 -16.65 7.42 9.48
C HIS A 242 -17.06 8.39 10.62
N PRO A 243 -18.19 9.10 10.49
CA PRO A 243 -18.60 10.16 11.43
C PRO A 243 -18.95 9.65 12.84
N GLN A 244 -19.18 8.34 13.00
CA GLN A 244 -19.47 7.74 14.31
C GLN A 244 -18.30 7.82 15.30
N TRP A 245 -17.07 7.98 14.80
CA TRP A 245 -15.87 7.95 15.64
C TRP A 245 -15.65 9.28 16.36
N ARG A 246 -15.18 9.21 17.61
CA ARG A 246 -14.97 10.37 18.47
C ARG A 246 -14.01 11.39 17.87
N HIS A 247 -12.93 10.93 17.22
CA HIS A 247 -11.99 11.82 16.52
C HIS A 247 -12.59 12.50 15.28
N ASN A 248 -13.80 12.12 14.86
CA ASN A 248 -14.60 12.79 13.84
C ASN A 248 -15.82 13.54 14.43
N GLY A 249 -15.93 13.67 15.76
CA GLY A 249 -17.05 14.30 16.45
C GLY A 249 -18.20 13.35 16.81
N GLY A 250 -18.04 12.05 16.61
CA GLY A 250 -19.02 11.03 16.96
C GLY A 250 -18.96 10.55 18.41
N ALA A 251 -19.77 9.54 18.73
CA ALA A 251 -19.93 9.04 20.10
C ALA A 251 -19.07 7.79 20.43
N SER A 252 -18.54 7.10 19.42
CA SER A 252 -17.83 5.84 19.60
C SER A 252 -16.31 6.02 19.53
N ASP A 253 -15.57 5.34 20.38
CA ASP A 253 -14.12 5.31 20.26
C ASP A 253 -13.68 4.42 19.09
N TYR A 254 -12.65 4.85 18.37
CA TYR A 254 -11.95 3.96 17.45
C TYR A 254 -11.19 2.89 18.26
N PRO A 255 -11.07 1.63 17.79
CA PRO A 255 -10.50 0.56 18.62
C PRO A 255 -9.04 0.75 19.04
N ILE A 256 -8.32 1.67 18.39
CA ILE A 256 -6.97 2.12 18.71
C ILE A 256 -6.93 3.65 18.74
N ALA A 257 -6.00 4.24 19.49
CA ALA A 257 -5.78 5.68 19.52
C ALA A 257 -5.60 6.24 18.10
N CYS A 258 -6.45 7.20 17.74
CA CYS A 258 -6.44 7.85 16.44
C CYS A 258 -6.70 9.34 16.64
N SER A 259 -5.80 10.17 16.11
CA SER A 259 -5.94 11.62 16.11
C SER A 259 -6.22 12.10 14.69
N ARG A 260 -7.21 12.98 14.55
CA ARG A 260 -7.50 13.68 13.30
C ARG A 260 -6.90 15.08 13.38
N PHE A 261 -6.21 15.48 12.32
CA PHE A 261 -5.69 16.82 12.15
C PHE A 261 -6.21 17.42 10.85
N ASP A 262 -6.80 18.61 10.94
CA ASP A 262 -7.19 19.42 9.78
C ASP A 262 -6.19 20.60 9.56
N SER A 263 -5.02 20.52 10.21
CA SER A 263 -3.95 21.53 10.22
C SER A 263 -2.59 20.86 10.10
N ALA A 264 -1.84 21.18 9.03
CA ALA A 264 -0.51 20.60 8.80
C ALA A 264 0.49 20.90 9.95
N PRO A 265 0.58 22.14 10.49
CA PRO A 265 1.45 22.42 11.62
C PRO A 265 1.12 21.61 12.87
N ASP A 266 -0.17 21.43 13.19
CA ASP A 266 -0.61 20.72 14.39
C ASP A 266 -0.34 19.22 14.26
N CYS A 267 -0.60 18.66 13.07
CA CYS A 267 -0.24 17.28 12.75
C CYS A 267 1.26 17.03 12.91
N TRP A 268 2.09 17.93 12.37
CA TRP A 268 3.55 17.80 12.49
C TRP A 268 4.03 17.88 13.95
N ARG A 269 3.47 18.78 14.77
CA ARG A 269 3.85 18.85 16.21
C ARG A 269 3.60 17.53 16.92
N PHE A 270 2.47 16.88 16.62
CA PHE A 270 2.15 15.55 17.17
C PHE A 270 3.12 14.48 16.65
N ILE A 271 3.40 14.46 15.34
CA ILE A 271 4.36 13.51 14.74
C ILE A 271 5.76 13.68 15.34
N ASP A 272 6.21 14.92 15.53
CA ASP A 272 7.52 15.22 16.14
C ASP A 272 7.60 14.74 17.61
N GLU A 273 6.49 14.80 18.35
CA GLU A 273 6.40 14.19 19.68
C GLU A 273 6.51 12.68 19.60
N LEU A 274 5.80 12.01 18.70
CA LEU A 274 5.95 10.57 18.46
C LEU A 274 7.40 10.21 18.11
N HIS A 275 8.10 11.07 17.36
CA HIS A 275 9.50 10.85 17.03
C HIS A 275 10.40 10.91 18.27
N ARG A 276 10.22 11.93 19.11
CA ARG A 276 10.94 12.07 20.39
C ARG A 276 10.67 10.90 21.33
N MET A 277 9.48 10.32 21.26
CA MET A 277 9.09 9.14 22.03
C MET A 277 9.49 7.81 21.42
N ASN A 278 10.16 7.82 20.25
CA ASN A 278 10.48 6.61 19.49
C ASN A 278 9.23 5.74 19.28
N CYS A 279 8.08 6.35 18.97
CA CYS A 279 6.79 5.68 18.81
C CYS A 279 6.51 5.40 17.33
N SER A 280 6.17 4.16 16.98
CA SER A 280 5.76 3.82 15.62
C SER A 280 4.32 4.28 15.35
N TYR A 281 4.04 4.69 14.12
CA TYR A 281 2.74 5.23 13.74
C TYR A 281 2.44 4.98 12.26
N ASN A 282 1.16 4.99 11.94
CA ASN A 282 0.67 5.04 10.56
C ASN A 282 -0.01 6.39 10.31
N LEU A 283 0.15 6.92 9.10
CA LEU A 283 -0.62 8.08 8.64
C LEU A 283 -1.56 7.68 7.52
N ILE A 284 -2.77 8.25 7.54
CA ILE A 284 -3.72 8.22 6.44
C ILE A 284 -3.99 9.67 6.10
N SER A 285 -3.36 10.13 5.02
CA SER A 285 -3.44 11.52 4.55
C SER A 285 -4.46 11.61 3.42
N LEU A 286 -5.47 12.43 3.63
CA LEU A 286 -6.47 12.83 2.65
C LEU A 286 -6.28 14.34 2.38
N PRO A 287 -6.83 14.89 1.28
CA PRO A 287 -6.88 16.33 1.11
C PRO A 287 -7.51 17.02 2.35
N GLY A 288 -6.80 18.00 2.91
CA GLY A 288 -7.21 18.80 4.06
C GLY A 288 -7.17 18.09 5.41
N ARG A 289 -6.76 16.81 5.46
CA ARG A 289 -6.90 16.01 6.68
C ARG A 289 -5.89 14.89 6.78
N VAL A 290 -5.31 14.70 7.97
CA VAL A 290 -4.50 13.52 8.29
C VAL A 290 -5.06 12.81 9.50
N TYR A 291 -5.20 11.49 9.41
CA TYR A 291 -5.36 10.61 10.56
C TYR A 291 -4.00 10.06 10.95
N CYS A 292 -3.60 10.27 12.20
CA CYS A 292 -2.39 9.69 12.78
C CYS A 292 -2.80 8.60 13.76
N VAL A 293 -2.24 7.40 13.59
CA VAL A 293 -2.51 6.23 14.43
C VAL A 293 -1.19 5.75 15.04
N PRO A 294 -0.84 6.22 16.24
CA PRO A 294 0.27 5.67 17.01
C PRO A 294 -0.02 4.23 17.41
N ARG A 295 1.01 3.38 17.40
CA ARG A 295 0.85 1.93 17.62
C ARG A 295 2.10 1.27 18.19
N MET A 296 1.92 0.09 18.76
CA MET A 296 3.02 -0.79 19.15
C MET A 296 3.90 -1.14 17.96
N LYS A 297 5.22 -1.23 18.18
CA LYS A 297 6.20 -1.60 17.16
C LYS A 297 5.98 -3.03 16.67
N GLN A 298 6.34 -3.27 15.42
CA GLN A 298 6.38 -4.62 14.84
C GLN A 298 7.25 -5.54 15.70
N GLY A 299 6.84 -6.81 15.79
CA GLY A 299 7.51 -7.82 16.60
C GLY A 299 7.19 -7.76 18.10
N THR A 300 6.50 -6.72 18.59
CA THR A 300 6.13 -6.59 20.02
C THR A 300 4.72 -7.10 20.35
N TYR A 301 3.96 -7.52 19.34
CA TYR A 301 2.64 -8.13 19.51
C TYR A 301 2.50 -9.35 18.57
N PRO A 302 1.78 -10.41 18.98
CA PRO A 302 1.52 -11.55 18.11
C PRO A 302 0.54 -11.15 17.00
N SER A 303 0.95 -11.30 15.74
CA SER A 303 0.04 -11.13 14.61
C SER A 303 -0.91 -12.33 14.50
N PRO A 304 -2.19 -12.12 14.15
CA PRO A 304 -3.11 -13.22 13.94
C PRO A 304 -2.73 -13.99 12.65
N GLU A 305 -2.89 -15.31 12.65
CA GLU A 305 -2.51 -16.18 11.53
C GLU A 305 -3.17 -15.83 10.19
N TRP A 306 -4.33 -15.18 10.23
CA TRP A 306 -5.08 -14.80 9.03
C TRP A 306 -4.57 -13.51 8.37
N SER A 307 -3.66 -12.78 8.99
CA SER A 307 -3.17 -11.47 8.52
C SER A 307 -1.65 -11.48 8.33
N GLU A 308 -1.19 -10.77 7.30
CA GLU A 308 0.24 -10.49 7.08
C GLU A 308 0.78 -9.34 7.94
N GLY A 309 -0.11 -8.70 8.72
CA GLY A 309 0.22 -7.54 9.53
C GLY A 309 -0.76 -6.38 9.33
N PHE A 310 -0.63 -5.39 10.22
CA PHE A 310 -1.50 -4.24 10.34
C PHE A 310 -0.77 -2.94 9.98
N ALA A 311 -0.69 -2.66 8.68
CA ALA A 311 -0.11 -1.43 8.13
C ALA A 311 -1.16 -0.30 8.08
N TRP A 312 -0.90 0.78 7.33
CA TRP A 312 -1.81 1.92 7.27
C TRP A 312 -3.25 1.54 6.85
N TYR A 313 -3.42 0.55 5.97
CA TYR A 313 -4.75 0.17 5.46
C TYR A 313 -5.59 -0.50 6.55
N GLU A 314 -4.98 -1.42 7.30
CA GLU A 314 -5.60 -2.03 8.47
C GLU A 314 -5.88 -1.00 9.57
N MET A 315 -4.96 -0.05 9.79
CA MET A 315 -5.20 1.08 10.71
C MET A 315 -6.35 1.98 10.24
N ALA A 316 -6.57 2.09 8.94
CA ALA A 316 -7.71 2.80 8.36
C ALA A 316 -9.04 2.02 8.44
N GLY A 317 -8.99 0.75 8.88
CA GLY A 317 -10.12 -0.16 9.03
C GLY A 317 -10.47 -0.95 7.77
N GLY A 318 -9.54 -1.03 6.82
CA GLY A 318 -9.56 -2.00 5.72
C GLY A 318 -8.63 -3.17 6.01
N PHE A 319 -9.16 -4.38 6.08
CA PHE A 319 -8.41 -5.56 6.49
C PHE A 319 -8.19 -6.51 5.32
N ILE A 320 -7.04 -7.18 5.29
CA ILE A 320 -6.72 -8.19 4.28
C ILE A 320 -6.52 -9.54 4.97
N THR A 321 -7.21 -10.56 4.48
CA THR A 321 -6.95 -11.96 4.81
C THR A 321 -6.31 -12.68 3.62
N SER A 322 -5.33 -13.53 3.90
CA SER A 322 -4.71 -14.42 2.91
C SER A 322 -5.44 -15.77 2.79
N CYS A 323 -6.42 -16.02 3.65
CA CYS A 323 -7.14 -17.29 3.75
C CYS A 323 -8.63 -17.12 3.38
N PRO A 324 -9.13 -17.86 2.37
CA PRO A 324 -10.55 -17.85 1.98
C PRO A 324 -11.48 -18.25 3.12
N GLU A 325 -11.13 -19.27 3.92
CA GLU A 325 -11.97 -19.75 5.02
C GLU A 325 -12.12 -18.70 6.12
N ASN A 326 -11.08 -17.89 6.34
CA ASN A 326 -11.12 -16.78 7.29
C ASN A 326 -11.93 -15.59 6.75
N PHE A 327 -11.95 -15.38 5.43
CA PHE A 327 -12.76 -14.34 4.80
C PHE A 327 -14.24 -14.47 5.16
N ASP A 328 -14.76 -15.70 5.25
CA ASP A 328 -16.15 -15.93 5.62
C ASP A 328 -16.42 -15.86 7.13
N ARG A 329 -15.40 -16.08 7.96
CA ARG A 329 -15.57 -16.27 9.42
C ARG A 329 -15.26 -15.05 10.27
N ILE A 330 -14.31 -14.20 9.84
CA ILE A 330 -13.86 -13.05 10.62
C ILE A 330 -15.03 -12.10 10.91
N SER A 331 -15.27 -11.78 12.18
CA SER A 331 -16.37 -10.89 12.59
C SER A 331 -15.88 -9.47 12.90
N SER A 332 -16.80 -8.51 13.02
CA SER A 332 -16.45 -7.15 13.47
C SER A 332 -15.76 -7.17 14.84
N ARG A 333 -16.10 -8.14 15.70
CA ARG A 333 -15.52 -8.25 17.04
C ARG A 333 -14.06 -8.67 16.96
N ASP A 334 -13.73 -9.56 16.03
CA ASP A 334 -12.35 -10.01 15.82
C ASP A 334 -11.48 -8.85 15.33
N LEU A 335 -11.94 -8.12 14.32
CA LEU A 335 -11.23 -6.95 13.78
C LEU A 335 -10.97 -5.87 14.84
N LYS A 336 -12.00 -5.53 15.62
CA LYS A 336 -11.86 -4.58 16.74
C LYS A 336 -10.84 -5.05 17.77
N ARG A 337 -10.90 -6.34 18.15
CA ARG A 337 -9.98 -6.93 19.13
C ARG A 337 -8.53 -6.85 18.65
N GLU A 338 -8.26 -7.18 17.39
CA GLU A 338 -6.88 -7.13 16.87
C GLU A 338 -6.35 -5.69 16.75
N LEU A 339 -7.19 -4.72 16.34
CA LEU A 339 -6.80 -3.31 16.40
C LEU A 339 -6.48 -2.85 17.83
N SER A 340 -7.30 -3.20 18.82
CA SER A 340 -7.04 -2.77 20.20
C SER A 340 -5.75 -3.34 20.78
N ARG A 341 -5.32 -4.52 20.33
CA ARG A 341 -4.04 -5.13 20.75
C ARG A 341 -2.81 -4.35 20.29
N LEU A 342 -2.94 -3.52 19.27
CA LEU A 342 -1.86 -2.65 18.77
C LEU A 342 -1.72 -1.35 19.56
N SER A 343 -2.59 -1.12 20.55
CA SER A 343 -2.56 0.09 21.34
C SER A 343 -1.30 0.16 22.20
N ILE A 344 -0.65 1.31 22.13
CA ILE A 344 0.38 1.77 23.05
C ILE A 344 -0.25 1.96 24.45
N GLY A 345 0.04 1.05 25.39
CA GLY A 345 -0.39 1.23 26.78
C GLY A 345 0.25 2.47 27.41
N GLY A 346 -0.53 3.34 28.06
CA GLY A 346 -0.01 4.42 28.90
C GLY A 346 0.37 5.72 28.19
N LEU A 347 -0.05 5.93 26.95
CA LEU A 347 0.12 7.22 26.28
C LEU A 347 -1.07 8.14 26.53
N ASP A 348 -1.03 8.84 27.67
CA ASP A 348 -1.74 10.12 27.85
C ASP A 348 -1.04 11.18 26.98
N ILE A 349 -1.07 11.00 25.65
CA ILE A 349 -0.75 12.11 24.75
C ILE A 349 -1.94 13.05 24.86
N ALA A 350 -1.68 14.26 25.36
CA ALA A 350 -2.68 15.26 25.68
C ALA A 350 -3.80 15.27 24.63
N ARG A 351 -4.99 14.85 25.06
CA ARG A 351 -6.21 14.83 24.22
C ARG A 351 -6.81 16.23 24.03
N ASP A 352 -6.01 17.27 24.22
CA ASP A 352 -6.44 18.66 24.29
C ASP A 352 -5.73 19.50 23.22
N SER A 353 -6.38 19.66 22.06
CA SER A 353 -6.67 20.99 21.45
C SER A 353 -7.79 20.85 20.43
#